data_AF-A0A8D0H376-F1
#
_entry.id   AF-A0A8D0H376-F1
#
_cell.length_a   1.000
_cell.length_b   1.000
_cell.length_c   1.000
_cell.angle_alpha   90.00
_cell.angle_beta   90.00
_cell.angle_gamma   90.00
#
_symmetry.space_group_name_H-M   'P 1'
#
loop_
_entity.id
_entity.type
_entity.pdbx_description
1 polymer ?
#
loop_
_entity_poly.entity_id
_entity_poly.type
_entity_poly.pdbx_seq_one_letter_code
_entity_poly.pdbx_strand_id
1 'polypeptide(L)' 'MKYIIGIGGMTNGGKTTLTNRLVNTFSNCCVVHQDDFFKPPDQIEVGEDGFKQWDGKSGVPCRIQ' A
#
# COMPACT_ATOMS: atom_id res chain seq x y z
N MET A 1 -3.26 6.02 -24.64
CA MET A 1 -4.21 5.34 -23.73
C MET A 1 -3.48 5.09 -22.43
N LYS A 2 -4.13 5.28 -21.26
CA LYS A 2 -3.52 5.03 -19.96
C LYS A 2 -4.18 3.80 -19.34
N TYR A 3 -3.39 2.90 -18.77
CA TYR A 3 -3.87 1.72 -18.05
C TYR A 3 -3.58 1.87 -16.57
N ILE A 4 -4.53 1.46 -15.74
CA ILE A 4 -4.37 1.42 -14.28
C ILE A 4 -4.47 -0.06 -13.89
N ILE A 5 -3.47 -0.55 -13.15
CA ILE A 5 -3.37 -1.93 -12.71
C ILE A 5 -3.28 -1.92 -11.18
N GLY A 6 -4.24 -2.55 -10.51
CA GLY A 6 -4.20 -2.76 -9.06
C GLY A 6 -3.54 -4.10 -8.73
N ILE A 7 -2.51 -4.08 -7.89
CA ILE A 7 -1.81 -5.29 -7.42
C ILE A 7 -2.06 -5.45 -5.92
N GLY A 8 -3.00 -6.31 -5.58
CA GLY A 8 -3.29 -6.71 -4.18
C GLY A 8 -2.54 -7.97 -3.76
N GLY A 9 -2.69 -8.35 -2.49
CA GLY A 9 -2.14 -9.60 -1.94
C GLY A 9 -1.68 -9.49 -0.50
N MET A 10 -1.36 -10.64 0.12
CA MET A 10 -0.91 -10.71 1.52
C MET A 10 0.32 -9.85 1.80
N THR A 11 0.52 -9.48 3.07
CA THR A 11 1.76 -8.84 3.51
C THR A 11 2.98 -9.72 3.19
N ASN A 12 4.10 -9.11 2.80
CA ASN A 12 5.32 -9.79 2.35
C ASN A 12 5.17 -10.77 1.15
N GLY A 13 4.03 -10.80 0.44
CA GLY A 13 3.78 -11.70 -0.69
C GLY A 13 4.53 -11.38 -2.00
N GLY A 14 5.53 -10.50 -1.99
CA GLY A 14 6.34 -10.16 -3.16
C GLY A 14 5.79 -9.08 -4.10
N LYS A 15 4.77 -8.31 -3.67
CA LYS A 15 4.14 -7.23 -4.46
C LYS A 15 5.17 -6.18 -4.96
N THR A 16 6.06 -5.73 -4.08
CA THR A 16 7.11 -4.75 -4.42
C THR A 16 8.11 -5.32 -5.43
N THR A 17 8.47 -6.60 -5.30
CA THR A 17 9.35 -7.28 -6.26
C THR A 17 8.68 -7.40 -7.64
N LEU A 18 7.40 -7.71 -7.69
CA LEU A 18 6.64 -7.81 -8.94
C LEU A 18 6.53 -6.44 -9.63
N THR A 19 6.17 -5.39 -8.90
CA THR A 19 6.07 -4.03 -9.45
C THR A 19 7.42 -3.52 -9.98
N ASN A 20 8.52 -3.74 -9.27
CA ASN A 20 9.86 -3.37 -9.75
C ASN A 20 10.24 -4.07 -11.06
N ARG A 21 9.87 -5.34 -11.22
CA ARG A 21 10.08 -6.06 -12.49
C ARG A 21 9.24 -5.47 -13.62
N LEU A 22 7.99 -5.09 -13.34
CA LEU A 22 7.10 -4.48 -14.33
C LEU A 22 7.64 -3.12 -14.81
N VAL A 23 8.10 -2.26 -13.89
CA VAL A 23 8.71 -0.97 -14.23
C VAL A 23 9.96 -1.14 -15.09
N ASN A 24 10.79 -2.14 -14.79
CA ASN A 24 11.98 -2.44 -15.59
C ASN A 24 11.66 -3.05 -16.96
N THR A 25 10.48 -3.66 -17.13
CA THR A 25 10.06 -4.31 -18.38
C THR A 25 9.36 -3.34 -19.32
N PHE A 26 8.56 -2.41 -18.79
CA PHE A 26 7.74 -1.49 -19.59
C PHE A 26 8.27 -0.06 -19.51
N SER A 27 8.47 0.58 -20.66
CA SER A 27 8.72 2.02 -20.71
C SER A 27 7.45 2.81 -20.36
N ASN A 28 7.62 3.99 -19.73
CA ASN A 28 6.52 4.87 -19.28
C ASN A 28 5.59 4.26 -18.21
N CYS A 29 6.13 3.39 -17.34
CA CYS A 29 5.42 2.88 -16.17
C CYS A 29 5.70 3.75 -14.93
N CYS A 30 4.70 3.95 -14.09
CA CYS A 30 4.82 4.58 -12.78
C CYS A 30 4.14 3.67 -11.74
N VAL A 31 4.74 3.57 -10.56
CA VAL A 31 4.22 2.76 -9.46
C VAL A 31 3.91 3.67 -8.28
N VAL A 32 2.77 3.41 -7.65
CA VAL A 32 2.33 4.07 -6.43
C VAL A 32 2.15 2.96 -5.38
N HIS A 33 2.86 3.06 -4.25
CA HIS A 33 2.77 2.08 -3.17
C HIS A 33 1.76 2.56 -2.13
N GLN A 34 0.81 1.71 -1.74
CA GLN A 34 -0.14 2.02 -0.66
C GLN A 34 0.58 2.29 0.67
N ASP A 35 1.71 1.62 0.90
CA ASP A 35 2.50 1.73 2.13
C ASP A 35 3.08 3.15 2.34
N ASP A 36 3.28 3.92 1.27
CA ASP A 36 3.79 5.30 1.36
C ASP A 36 2.76 6.27 1.95
N PHE A 37 1.51 5.82 2.12
CA PHE A 37 0.40 6.64 2.57
C PHE A 37 -0.13 6.24 3.95
N PHE A 38 0.59 5.40 4.71
CA PHE A 38 0.22 5.17 6.10
C PHE A 38 0.27 6.46 6.90
N LYS A 39 -0.67 6.60 7.85
CA LYS A 39 -0.62 7.70 8.81
C LYS A 39 0.63 7.57 9.70
N PRO A 40 1.11 8.70 10.25
CA PRO A 40 2.16 8.69 11.27
C PRO A 40 1.84 7.73 12.44
N PRO A 41 2.84 7.09 13.07
CA PRO A 41 2.63 6.07 14.10
C PRO A 41 1.84 6.52 15.33
N ASP A 42 1.83 7.82 15.62
CA ASP A 42 1.07 8.48 16.70
C ASP A 42 -0.41 8.70 16.36
N GLN A 43 -0.76 8.65 15.08
CA GLN A 43 -2.14 8.79 14.58
C GLN A 43 -2.82 7.44 14.28
N ILE A 44 -2.12 6.34 14.53
CA ILE A 44 -2.67 4.98 14.40
C ILE A 44 -3.41 4.63 15.68
N GLU A 45 -4.69 4.29 15.54
CA GLU A 45 -5.53 3.86 16.65
C GLU A 45 -5.01 2.56 17.26
N VAL A 46 -5.12 2.47 18.59
CA VAL A 46 -4.83 1.25 19.34
C VAL A 46 -6.18 0.60 19.66
N GLY A 47 -6.34 -0.65 19.27
CA GLY A 47 -7.55 -1.42 19.55
C GLY A 47 -7.69 -1.77 21.03
N GLU A 48 -8.84 -2.31 21.41
CA GLU A 48 -9.09 -2.83 22.78
C GLU A 48 -8.12 -3.96 23.16
N ASP A 49 -7.58 -4.65 22.15
CA ASP A 49 -6.55 -5.68 22.24
C ASP A 49 -5.13 -5.13 22.52
N GLY A 50 -4.97 -3.80 22.54
CA GLY A 50 -3.68 -3.14 22.74
C GLY A 50 -2.79 -3.10 21.49
N PHE A 51 -3.28 -3.56 20.33
CA PHE A 51 -2.52 -3.54 19.08
C PHE A 51 -2.84 -2.31 18.22
N LYS A 52 -1.81 -1.77 17.56
CA LYS A 52 -1.97 -0.70 16.58
C LYS A 52 -2.66 -1.21 15.32
N GLN A 53 -3.70 -0.53 14.89
CA GLN A 53 -4.56 -0.92 13.78
C GLN A 53 -4.01 -0.45 12.42
N TRP A 54 -2.86 -0.99 12.03
CA TRP A 54 -2.19 -0.66 10.76
C TRP A 54 -2.96 -1.19 9.54
N ASP A 55 -3.38 -2.46 9.60
CA ASP A 55 -4.03 -3.15 8.47
C ASP A 55 -5.53 -2.81 8.33
N GLY A 56 -6.06 -1.99 9.24
CA GLY A 56 -7.45 -1.57 9.27
C GLY A 56 -7.73 -0.31 8.45
N LYS A 57 -9.01 0.06 8.35
CA LYS A 57 -9.42 1.31 7.67
C LYS A 57 -8.84 2.57 8.31
N SER A 58 -8.41 2.51 9.56
CA SER A 58 -7.86 3.65 10.29
C SER A 58 -6.38 3.91 9.95
N GLY A 59 -5.65 2.94 9.40
CA GLY A 59 -4.21 3.06 9.12
C GLY A 59 -3.85 3.96 7.93
N VAL A 60 -4.75 4.06 6.94
CA VAL A 60 -4.55 4.82 5.69
C VAL A 60 -5.58 5.96 5.61
N PRO A 61 -5.25 7.14 5.07
CA PRO A 61 -6.23 8.19 4.83
C PRO A 61 -7.39 7.69 3.96
N CYS A 62 -8.62 8.08 4.32
CA CYS A 62 -9.85 7.68 3.61
C CYS A 62 -9.83 8.01 2.10
N ARG A 63 -9.01 8.97 1.65
CA ARG A 63 -8.85 9.31 0.22
C ARG A 63 -8.06 8.27 -0.59
N ILE A 64 -7.42 7.30 0.07
CA ILE A 64 -6.47 6.35 -0.52
C ILE A 64 -6.99 4.90 -0.41
N GLN A 65 -8.17 4.72 0.18
CA GLN A 65 -8.94 3.48 0.23
C GLN A 65 -9.99 3.46 -0.88
#